data_AF-A0A412GG70-F1
#
_entry.id   AF-A0A412GG70-F1
#
_cell.length_a   1.000
_cell.length_b   1.000
_cell.length_c   1.000
_cell.angle_alpha   90.00
_cell.angle_beta   90.00
_cell.angle_gamma   90.00
#
_symmetry.space_group_name_H-M   'P 1'
#
loop_
_entity.id
_entity.type
_entity.pdbx_description
1 polymer ?
#
loop_
_entity_poly.entity_id
_entity_poly.type
_entity_poly.pdbx_seq_one_letter_code
_entity_poly.pdbx_strand_id
1 'polypeptide(L)'
;MKKLFFVLYACLCVGLWSCSNDDEPTVPAKQEVAVSFEDKLTEPNTSFAPTEGEDYGDWGYKLTSFTDSKSLVECNSYFSNWGFGGGFTYTNTTDVTTPGYSNLSAITGKGKDGSVYLTVALSNPTKLTNLQAATYQFKGAYITNTTYAYLAVKDGNDGSGYVKGPFEDGDYFTVTAIGHAVSGEEVGRSTFYLADYRDGKSSVVNTWEWFDWTPLANAAYVTFEMASTDNYVDEDAGICEMNTPKYFCLDGITLVEK
;
A
#
# COMPACT_ATOMS: atom_id res chain seq x y z
N MET A 1 78.59 -9.14 -19.37
CA MET A 1 78.64 -7.76 -19.90
C MET A 1 77.51 -6.98 -19.23
N LYS A 2 77.80 -6.18 -18.18
CA LYS A 2 77.79 -4.68 -18.18
C LYS A 2 76.40 -4.13 -18.63
N LYS A 3 75.59 -3.37 -17.87
CA LYS A 3 75.76 -2.46 -16.70
C LYS A 3 74.37 -2.33 -16.00
N LEU A 4 74.23 -2.40 -14.68
CA LEU A 4 74.29 -1.30 -13.70
C LEU A 4 73.37 -0.10 -14.01
N PHE A 5 72.29 0.08 -13.24
CA PHE A 5 71.93 1.38 -12.65
C PHE A 5 71.19 1.18 -11.31
N PHE A 6 71.85 1.64 -10.28
CA PHE A 6 71.41 1.88 -8.91
C PHE A 6 70.61 3.20 -8.90
N VAL A 7 69.42 3.24 -8.27
CA VAL A 7 68.98 4.41 -7.51
C VAL A 7 68.21 3.92 -6.28
N LEU A 8 68.87 4.07 -5.14
CA LEU A 8 68.33 4.01 -3.80
C LEU A 8 67.60 5.34 -3.54
N TYR A 9 66.35 5.34 -3.09
CA TYR A 9 65.83 6.47 -2.32
C TYR A 9 65.01 5.95 -1.13
N ALA A 10 65.51 6.32 0.04
CA ALA A 10 65.01 5.95 1.34
C ALA A 10 63.83 6.85 1.76
N CYS A 11 62.96 6.24 2.56
CA CYS A 11 62.21 6.82 3.69
C CYS A 11 61.64 8.24 3.55
N LEU A 12 60.31 8.31 3.49
CA LEU A 12 59.57 9.24 4.34
C LEU A 12 58.28 8.54 4.81
N CYS A 13 58.39 7.99 6.02
CA CYS A 13 57.26 7.67 6.86
C CYS A 13 56.54 8.98 7.19
N VAL A 14 55.30 9.13 6.73
CA VAL A 14 54.34 9.99 7.41
C VAL A 14 53.13 9.10 7.66
N GLY A 15 53.19 8.39 8.79
CA GLY A 15 51.99 7.83 9.39
C GLY A 15 51.13 8.99 9.82
N LEU A 16 50.06 9.26 9.08
CA LEU A 16 48.94 9.99 9.64
C LEU A 16 48.17 9.00 10.52
N TRP A 17 48.63 8.93 11.77
CA TRP A 17 47.74 8.72 12.89
C TRP A 17 46.66 9.79 12.83
N SER A 18 45.54 9.48 12.18
CA SER A 18 44.27 10.08 12.56
C SER A 18 43.74 9.25 13.71
N CYS A 19 44.18 9.57 14.93
CA CYS A 19 43.44 9.24 16.13
C CYS A 19 42.19 10.13 16.15
N SER A 20 41.14 9.72 15.43
CA SER A 20 39.79 10.13 15.79
C SER A 20 39.33 9.11 16.82
N ASN A 21 39.40 9.51 18.08
CA ASN A 21 38.66 8.85 19.15
C ASN A 21 37.19 9.15 18.92
N ASP A 22 36.54 8.40 18.03
CA ASP A 22 35.09 8.38 17.89
C ASP A 22 34.64 6.91 17.88
N ASP A 23 34.83 6.24 19.02
CA ASP A 23 33.99 5.09 19.37
C ASP A 23 32.57 5.61 19.70
N GLU A 24 31.91 6.25 18.73
CA GLU A 24 30.46 6.27 18.75
C GLU A 24 30.00 4.85 18.45
N PRO A 25 29.20 4.21 19.31
CA PRO A 25 28.62 2.92 18.96
C PRO A 25 27.75 3.14 17.73
N THR A 26 28.21 2.65 16.57
CA THR A 26 27.39 2.57 15.37
C THR A 26 26.22 1.67 15.72
N VAL A 27 25.08 2.26 16.07
CA VAL A 27 23.83 1.53 16.24
C VAL A 27 23.61 0.77 14.92
N PRO A 28 23.52 -0.57 14.93
CA PRO A 28 23.26 -1.32 13.72
C PRO A 28 22.00 -0.75 13.06
N ALA A 29 22.08 -0.45 11.76
CA ALA A 29 20.89 -0.02 11.03
C ALA A 29 19.82 -1.10 11.16
N LYS A 30 18.63 -0.73 11.64
CA LYS A 30 17.50 -1.64 11.81
C LYS A 30 17.18 -2.33 10.49
N GLN A 31 17.00 -3.64 10.52
CA GLN A 31 16.69 -4.39 9.31
C GLN A 31 15.28 -4.07 8.81
N GLU A 32 15.16 -3.82 7.51
CA GLU A 32 13.88 -3.66 6.82
C GLU A 32 13.54 -4.93 6.04
N VAL A 33 12.26 -5.29 6.04
CA VAL A 33 11.73 -6.41 5.28
C VAL A 33 10.47 -5.99 4.54
N ALA A 34 10.45 -6.22 3.24
CA ALA A 34 9.28 -6.03 2.40
C ALA A 34 8.44 -7.31 2.33
N VAL A 35 7.13 -7.13 2.49
CA VAL A 35 6.08 -8.09 2.16
C VAL A 35 6.09 -8.35 0.65
N SER A 36 5.87 -9.59 0.23
CA SER A 36 5.80 -9.94 -1.19
C SER A 36 4.79 -11.04 -1.48
N PHE A 37 4.09 -10.90 -2.61
CA PHE A 37 3.15 -11.89 -3.14
C PHE A 37 3.56 -12.38 -4.54
N GLU A 38 4.80 -12.12 -4.98
CA GLU A 38 5.26 -12.44 -6.34
C GLU A 38 5.16 -13.93 -6.70
N ASP A 39 5.25 -14.82 -5.71
CA ASP A 39 5.14 -16.26 -5.90
C ASP A 39 3.70 -16.79 -5.92
N LYS A 40 2.70 -15.92 -5.72
CA LYS A 40 1.30 -16.32 -5.58
C LYS A 40 0.55 -16.42 -6.91
N LEU A 41 1.06 -15.80 -7.98
CA LEU A 41 0.44 -15.81 -9.30
C LEU A 41 1.44 -16.27 -10.35
N THR A 42 1.04 -17.23 -11.19
CA THR A 42 1.88 -17.74 -12.28
C THR A 42 1.48 -17.20 -13.65
N GLU A 43 0.22 -16.81 -13.81
CA GLU A 43 -0.34 -16.33 -15.07
C GLU A 43 -0.53 -14.81 -15.06
N PRO A 44 -0.33 -14.11 -16.19
CA PRO A 44 -0.57 -12.68 -16.29
C PRO A 44 -2.07 -12.37 -16.21
N ASN A 45 -2.40 -11.16 -15.75
CA ASN A 45 -3.79 -10.68 -15.63
C ASN A 45 -4.70 -11.58 -14.78
N THR A 46 -4.15 -12.08 -13.67
CA THR A 46 -4.88 -12.86 -12.68
C THR A 46 -4.87 -12.17 -11.32
N SER A 47 -5.77 -12.61 -10.46
CA SER A 47 -5.89 -12.14 -9.08
C SER A 47 -6.17 -13.32 -8.17
N PHE A 48 -6.05 -13.13 -6.86
CA PHE A 48 -6.45 -14.12 -5.87
C PHE A 48 -7.90 -14.54 -6.09
N ALA A 49 -8.11 -15.84 -6.33
CA ALA A 49 -9.41 -16.43 -6.65
C ALA A 49 -9.67 -17.64 -5.74
N PRO A 50 -9.95 -17.42 -4.44
CA PRO A 50 -10.24 -18.50 -3.50
C PRO A 50 -11.56 -19.21 -3.86
N THR A 51 -11.64 -20.50 -3.51
CA THR A 51 -12.86 -21.31 -3.62
C THR A 51 -13.46 -21.69 -2.27
N GLU A 52 -12.70 -21.49 -1.19
CA GLU A 52 -13.06 -21.86 0.17
C GLU A 52 -12.98 -20.64 1.10
N GLY A 53 -13.91 -20.59 2.04
CA GLY A 53 -14.06 -19.49 2.99
C GLY A 53 -15.31 -19.66 3.84
N GLU A 54 -15.31 -18.98 4.97
CA GLU A 54 -16.44 -18.91 5.91
C GLU A 54 -17.56 -18.07 5.31
N ASP A 55 -18.82 -18.46 5.49
CA ASP A 55 -19.95 -17.67 5.00
C ASP A 55 -19.99 -16.30 5.70
N TYR A 56 -20.22 -15.24 4.93
CA TYR A 56 -20.20 -13.87 5.42
C TYR A 56 -21.34 -13.04 4.84
N GLY A 57 -22.19 -12.50 5.70
CA GLY A 57 -23.32 -11.66 5.31
C GLY A 57 -24.32 -12.38 4.39
N ASP A 58 -24.94 -11.61 3.51
CA ASP A 58 -25.93 -12.10 2.55
C ASP A 58 -25.31 -12.37 1.16
N TRP A 59 -26.13 -12.81 0.20
CA TRP A 59 -25.76 -12.91 -1.23
C TRP A 59 -24.62 -13.87 -1.56
N GLY A 60 -24.26 -14.77 -0.63
CA GLY A 60 -23.25 -15.79 -0.86
C GLY A 60 -21.81 -15.26 -0.83
N TYR A 61 -21.57 -14.16 -0.13
CA TYR A 61 -20.20 -13.73 0.17
C TYR A 61 -19.54 -14.70 1.17
N LYS A 62 -18.24 -14.86 1.01
CA LYS A 62 -17.36 -15.66 1.86
C LYS A 62 -16.16 -14.84 2.30
N LEU A 63 -15.71 -15.09 3.52
CA LEU A 63 -14.51 -14.54 4.13
C LEU A 63 -13.40 -15.59 4.13
N THR A 64 -12.22 -15.19 3.71
CA THR A 64 -10.99 -15.97 3.83
C THR A 64 -9.82 -15.06 4.17
N SER A 65 -8.63 -15.62 4.39
CA SER A 65 -7.39 -14.85 4.54
C SER A 65 -6.26 -15.45 3.70
N PHE A 66 -5.24 -14.64 3.46
CA PHE A 66 -4.00 -15.10 2.84
C PHE A 66 -2.80 -14.41 3.47
N THR A 67 -1.65 -15.08 3.40
CA THR A 67 -0.36 -14.56 3.87
C THR A 67 0.60 -14.36 2.70
N ASP A 68 1.55 -13.44 2.89
CA ASP A 68 2.65 -13.23 1.96
C ASP A 68 3.64 -14.42 1.97
N SER A 69 4.60 -14.45 1.04
CA SER A 69 5.53 -15.59 0.88
C SER A 69 6.37 -15.87 2.14
N LYS A 70 6.51 -14.89 3.05
CA LYS A 70 7.33 -14.98 4.27
C LYS A 70 6.50 -15.02 5.56
N SER A 71 5.16 -15.04 5.47
CA SER A 71 4.28 -14.99 6.64
C SER A 71 4.60 -13.82 7.59
N LEU A 72 4.88 -12.66 7.02
CA LEU A 72 5.06 -11.39 7.71
C LEU A 72 3.72 -10.75 8.03
N VAL A 73 2.77 -10.84 7.09
CA VAL A 73 1.43 -10.26 7.23
C VAL A 73 0.34 -11.24 6.82
N GLU A 74 -0.86 -11.02 7.37
CA GLU A 74 -2.09 -11.66 6.93
C GLU A 74 -3.09 -10.60 6.48
N CYS A 75 -3.72 -10.84 5.33
CA CYS A 75 -4.75 -10.00 4.76
C CYS A 75 -6.07 -10.77 4.70
N ASN A 76 -7.17 -10.16 5.13
CA ASN A 76 -8.49 -10.74 4.93
C ASN A 76 -9.06 -10.40 3.54
N SER A 77 -9.81 -11.32 2.96
CA SER A 77 -10.39 -11.18 1.63
C SER A 77 -11.83 -11.65 1.64
N TYR A 78 -12.71 -10.87 1.01
CA TYR A 78 -14.09 -11.25 0.76
C TYR A 78 -14.26 -11.59 -0.72
N PHE A 79 -15.04 -12.62 -1.01
CA PHE A 79 -15.33 -13.04 -2.38
C PHE A 79 -16.72 -13.67 -2.47
N SER A 80 -17.27 -13.72 -3.68
CA SER A 80 -18.47 -14.48 -4.01
C SER A 80 -18.34 -15.04 -5.41
N ASN A 81 -19.40 -15.65 -5.94
CA ASN A 81 -19.47 -16.06 -7.34
C ASN A 81 -19.36 -14.88 -8.33
N TRP A 82 -19.51 -13.64 -7.85
CA TRP A 82 -19.36 -12.42 -8.64
C TRP A 82 -17.91 -11.89 -8.63
N GLY A 83 -16.99 -12.57 -7.94
CA GLY A 83 -15.58 -12.20 -7.84
C GLY A 83 -15.23 -11.57 -6.50
N PHE A 84 -14.24 -10.68 -6.52
CA PHE A 84 -13.73 -9.98 -5.34
C PHE A 84 -14.80 -9.07 -4.72
N GLY A 85 -14.99 -9.18 -3.41
CA GLY A 85 -16.08 -8.56 -2.66
C GLY A 85 -15.66 -7.52 -1.62
N GLY A 86 -14.37 -7.26 -1.44
CA GLY A 86 -13.86 -6.39 -0.38
C GLY A 86 -12.64 -6.97 0.33
N GLY A 87 -12.03 -6.19 1.21
CA GLY A 87 -10.80 -6.57 1.88
C GLY A 87 -9.59 -6.35 0.99
N PHE A 88 -8.71 -7.34 0.92
CA PHE A 88 -7.52 -7.34 0.07
C PHE A 88 -7.59 -8.42 -0.99
N THR A 89 -6.96 -8.20 -2.13
CA THR A 89 -6.65 -9.23 -3.12
C THR A 89 -5.28 -8.95 -3.72
N TYR A 90 -4.43 -9.96 -3.87
CA TYR A 90 -3.21 -9.82 -4.66
C TYR A 90 -3.53 -10.02 -6.15
N THR A 91 -2.95 -9.20 -7.02
CA THR A 91 -3.24 -9.16 -8.45
C THR A 91 -2.01 -8.75 -9.26
N ASN A 92 -1.94 -9.19 -10.51
CA ASN A 92 -0.97 -8.72 -11.50
C ASN A 92 -1.66 -8.17 -12.77
N THR A 93 -2.91 -7.73 -12.62
CA THR A 93 -3.68 -7.10 -13.70
C THR A 93 -3.06 -5.77 -14.14
N THR A 94 -3.25 -5.38 -15.40
CA THR A 94 -2.56 -4.21 -15.98
C THR A 94 -3.50 -3.27 -16.76
N ASP A 95 -4.81 -3.41 -16.61
CA ASP A 95 -5.79 -2.61 -17.35
C ASP A 95 -5.93 -1.21 -16.75
N VAL A 96 -5.40 -0.21 -17.45
CA VAL A 96 -5.41 1.21 -17.04
C VAL A 96 -6.52 2.03 -17.73
N THR A 97 -7.48 1.36 -18.40
CA THR A 97 -8.44 2.04 -19.28
C THR A 97 -9.90 1.71 -18.99
N THR A 98 -10.21 0.54 -18.43
CA THR A 98 -11.60 0.12 -18.23
C THR A 98 -12.13 0.62 -16.88
N PRO A 99 -13.25 1.37 -16.83
CA PRO A 99 -13.89 1.74 -15.58
C PRO A 99 -14.67 0.56 -14.97
N GLY A 100 -14.96 0.64 -13.67
CA GLY A 100 -15.84 -0.29 -12.96
C GLY A 100 -15.14 -1.19 -11.95
N TYR A 101 -15.93 -1.71 -11.01
CA TYR A 101 -15.47 -2.44 -9.83
C TYR A 101 -14.73 -3.76 -10.12
N SER A 102 -14.92 -4.35 -11.31
CA SER A 102 -14.20 -5.55 -11.74
C SER A 102 -12.76 -5.27 -12.18
N ASN A 103 -12.42 -4.01 -12.47
CA ASN A 103 -11.05 -3.64 -12.79
C ASN A 103 -10.25 -3.40 -11.50
N LEU A 104 -9.50 -4.44 -11.11
CA LEU A 104 -8.66 -4.46 -9.93
C LEU A 104 -7.27 -3.87 -10.17
N SER A 105 -7.00 -3.35 -11.37
CA SER A 105 -5.65 -2.92 -11.73
C SER A 105 -5.26 -1.64 -10.99
N ALA A 106 -3.99 -1.52 -10.62
CA ALA A 106 -3.39 -0.23 -10.27
C ALA A 106 -3.33 0.65 -11.52
N ILE A 107 -3.57 1.96 -11.36
CA ILE A 107 -3.52 2.90 -12.51
C ILE A 107 -2.12 2.99 -13.14
N THR A 108 -1.08 2.58 -12.42
CA THR A 108 0.29 2.44 -12.92
C THR A 108 0.44 1.31 -13.94
N GLY A 109 -0.54 0.40 -14.03
CA GLY A 109 -0.54 -0.79 -14.88
C GLY A 109 0.45 -1.88 -14.44
N LYS A 110 1.06 -1.76 -13.25
CA LYS A 110 2.05 -2.71 -12.70
C LYS A 110 2.32 -2.46 -11.22
N GLY A 111 2.91 -3.46 -10.55
CA GLY A 111 3.48 -3.32 -9.22
C GLY A 111 4.59 -2.27 -9.14
N LYS A 112 4.86 -1.78 -7.93
CA LYS A 112 5.95 -0.86 -7.63
C LYS A 112 7.29 -1.54 -7.86
N ASP A 113 7.40 -2.77 -7.40
CA ASP A 113 8.54 -3.66 -7.58
C ASP A 113 8.01 -5.05 -7.94
N GLY A 114 8.43 -5.62 -9.08
CA GLY A 114 7.84 -6.87 -9.57
C GLY A 114 6.52 -6.64 -10.31
N SER A 115 5.64 -7.63 -10.24
CA SER A 115 4.42 -7.72 -11.05
C SER A 115 3.13 -7.83 -10.24
N VAL A 116 3.23 -8.32 -8.99
CA VAL A 116 2.11 -8.58 -8.10
C VAL A 116 2.03 -7.50 -7.03
N TYR A 117 0.85 -6.93 -6.86
CA TYR A 117 0.54 -5.91 -5.86
C TYR A 117 -0.81 -6.21 -5.21
N LEU A 118 -1.18 -5.44 -4.20
CA LEU A 118 -2.47 -5.57 -3.54
C LEU A 118 -3.46 -4.54 -4.06
N THR A 119 -4.69 -4.97 -4.33
CA THR A 119 -5.86 -4.11 -4.45
C THR A 119 -6.71 -4.24 -3.20
N VAL A 120 -7.15 -3.10 -2.67
CA VAL A 120 -7.88 -2.98 -1.42
C VAL A 120 -9.24 -2.35 -1.70
N ALA A 121 -10.29 -2.93 -1.12
CA ALA A 121 -11.67 -2.44 -1.27
C ALA A 121 -12.40 -2.40 0.07
N LEU A 122 -12.82 -1.20 0.49
CA LEU A 122 -13.40 -0.96 1.81
C LEU A 122 -14.93 -1.15 1.87
N SER A 123 -15.44 -2.13 1.13
CA SER A 123 -16.87 -2.53 1.18
C SER A 123 -17.21 -3.33 2.44
N ASN A 124 -16.19 -3.90 3.09
CA ASN A 124 -16.29 -4.76 4.27
C ASN A 124 -15.12 -4.48 5.23
N PRO A 125 -15.18 -4.94 6.51
CA PRO A 125 -14.08 -4.76 7.45
C PRO A 125 -12.73 -5.22 6.86
N THR A 126 -11.76 -4.32 6.76
CA THR A 126 -10.51 -4.58 6.04
C THR A 126 -9.33 -4.43 7.00
N LYS A 127 -8.59 -5.53 7.22
CA LYS A 127 -7.55 -5.66 8.23
C LYS A 127 -6.27 -6.31 7.67
N LEU A 128 -5.16 -5.63 7.86
CA LEU A 128 -3.79 -6.12 7.60
C LEU A 128 -3.12 -6.45 8.94
N THR A 129 -2.94 -7.73 9.25
CA THR A 129 -2.32 -8.17 10.50
C THR A 129 -0.80 -8.28 10.34
N ASN A 130 -0.02 -7.78 11.30
CA ASN A 130 1.40 -8.10 11.41
C ASN A 130 1.59 -9.40 12.17
N LEU A 131 1.96 -10.47 11.47
CA LEU A 131 2.18 -11.79 12.07
C LEU A 131 3.50 -11.90 12.85
N GLN A 132 4.38 -10.89 12.70
CA GLN A 132 5.68 -10.82 13.34
C GLN A 132 5.80 -9.58 14.25
N ALA A 133 4.69 -9.17 14.87
CA ALA A 133 4.61 -7.95 15.68
C ALA A 133 5.54 -7.93 16.91
N ALA A 134 6.10 -9.07 17.33
CA ALA A 134 7.12 -9.11 18.37
C ALA A 134 8.50 -8.63 17.87
N THR A 135 8.79 -8.82 16.58
CA THR A 135 10.10 -8.55 15.96
C THR A 135 10.08 -7.27 15.13
N TYR A 136 9.01 -7.06 14.36
CA TYR A 136 8.90 -5.97 13.41
C TYR A 136 7.74 -5.04 13.72
N GLN A 137 7.88 -3.79 13.27
CA GLN A 137 6.88 -2.73 13.30
C GLN A 137 6.59 -2.21 11.89
N PHE A 138 5.41 -1.65 11.68
CA PHE A 138 5.06 -1.06 10.37
C PHE A 138 5.91 0.18 10.10
N LYS A 139 6.47 0.28 8.88
CA LYS A 139 7.18 1.46 8.40
C LYS A 139 6.34 2.26 7.39
N GLY A 140 5.68 1.56 6.48
CA GLY A 140 4.88 2.18 5.42
C GLY A 140 4.62 1.21 4.27
N ALA A 141 4.02 1.74 3.23
CA ALA A 141 3.78 1.02 1.98
C ALA A 141 3.79 2.03 0.82
N TYR A 142 3.98 1.55 -0.40
CA TYR A 142 3.64 2.34 -1.58
C TYR A 142 2.14 2.26 -1.83
N ILE A 143 1.55 3.39 -2.22
CA ILE A 143 0.12 3.53 -2.50
C ILE A 143 -0.09 4.18 -3.87
N THR A 144 -1.18 3.81 -4.55
CA THR A 144 -1.68 4.49 -5.74
C THR A 144 -3.19 4.25 -5.87
N ASN A 145 -3.86 4.96 -6.79
CA ASN A 145 -5.24 4.67 -7.15
C ASN A 145 -5.35 3.32 -7.90
N THR A 146 -6.49 2.63 -7.75
CA THR A 146 -6.92 1.68 -8.78
C THR A 146 -7.28 2.44 -10.05
N THR A 147 -7.27 1.76 -11.20
CA THR A 147 -7.81 2.31 -12.45
C THR A 147 -9.25 2.77 -12.26
N TYR A 148 -10.06 1.97 -11.57
CA TYR A 148 -11.46 2.30 -11.29
C TYR A 148 -11.62 3.64 -10.55
N ALA A 149 -10.96 3.80 -9.40
CA ALA A 149 -11.05 5.03 -8.62
C ALA A 149 -10.43 6.22 -9.37
N TYR A 150 -9.32 5.98 -10.09
CA TYR A 150 -8.67 7.02 -10.88
C TYR A 150 -9.60 7.58 -11.96
N LEU A 151 -10.24 6.73 -12.77
CA LEU A 151 -11.12 7.18 -13.86
C LEU A 151 -12.38 7.88 -13.31
N ALA A 152 -12.91 7.42 -12.18
CA ALA A 152 -14.00 8.09 -11.48
C ALA A 152 -13.62 9.52 -11.04
N VAL A 153 -12.46 9.68 -10.41
CA VAL A 153 -11.96 10.98 -9.95
C VAL A 153 -11.56 11.89 -11.11
N LYS A 154 -10.78 11.37 -12.06
CA LYS A 154 -10.11 12.14 -13.09
C LYS A 154 -11.03 12.51 -14.26
N ASP A 155 -11.95 11.62 -14.62
CA ASP A 155 -12.80 11.75 -15.81
C ASP A 155 -14.31 11.68 -15.49
N GLY A 156 -14.70 11.48 -14.22
CA GLY A 156 -16.11 11.27 -13.87
C GLY A 156 -16.67 9.95 -14.38
N ASN A 157 -15.80 8.98 -14.71
CA ASN A 157 -16.19 7.75 -15.35
C ASN A 157 -15.96 6.54 -14.43
N ASP A 158 -17.01 6.19 -13.69
CA ASP A 158 -17.10 4.97 -12.87
C ASP A 158 -17.70 3.77 -13.65
N GLY A 159 -18.13 3.99 -14.89
CA GLY A 159 -18.82 3.00 -15.72
C GLY A 159 -20.30 2.80 -15.39
N SER A 160 -20.86 3.55 -14.43
CA SER A 160 -22.27 3.44 -14.00
C SER A 160 -23.00 4.79 -13.87
N GLY A 161 -22.28 5.90 -13.88
CA GLY A 161 -22.81 7.26 -13.82
C GLY A 161 -23.20 7.74 -12.42
N TYR A 162 -22.65 7.16 -11.34
CA TYR A 162 -22.99 7.54 -9.96
C TYR A 162 -22.09 8.64 -9.40
N VAL A 163 -20.85 8.72 -9.87
CA VAL A 163 -19.87 9.71 -9.40
C VAL A 163 -20.13 11.09 -9.98
N LYS A 164 -19.87 12.15 -9.20
CA LYS A 164 -20.08 13.53 -9.64
C LYS A 164 -19.05 14.04 -10.66
N GLY A 165 -17.94 13.32 -10.81
CA GLY A 165 -16.69 13.81 -11.39
C GLY A 165 -16.80 14.32 -12.84
N PRO A 166 -15.71 14.88 -13.40
CA PRO A 166 -14.36 14.94 -12.83
C PRO A 166 -14.26 15.85 -11.59
N PHE A 167 -13.28 15.59 -10.72
CA PHE A 167 -13.04 16.42 -9.55
C PHE A 167 -12.62 17.84 -9.94
N GLU A 168 -13.08 18.80 -9.15
CA GLU A 168 -12.86 20.24 -9.34
C GLU A 168 -12.28 20.91 -8.09
N ASP A 169 -12.09 22.23 -8.14
CA ASP A 169 -11.51 23.01 -7.04
C ASP A 169 -12.24 22.74 -5.71
N GLY A 170 -11.47 22.39 -4.68
CA GLY A 170 -11.99 22.01 -3.36
C GLY A 170 -12.20 20.50 -3.15
N ASP A 171 -12.14 19.68 -4.20
CA ASP A 171 -12.32 18.24 -4.07
C ASP A 171 -11.11 17.50 -3.49
N TYR A 172 -11.35 16.37 -2.83
CA TYR A 172 -10.29 15.49 -2.35
C TYR A 172 -10.73 14.03 -2.31
N PHE A 173 -9.74 13.13 -2.31
CA PHE A 173 -9.93 11.71 -2.09
C PHE A 173 -8.77 11.17 -1.27
N THR A 174 -9.07 10.58 -0.10
CA THR A 174 -8.04 10.19 0.89
C THR A 174 -8.18 8.76 1.36
N VAL A 175 -7.05 8.17 1.74
CA VAL A 175 -6.95 6.93 2.53
C VAL A 175 -6.33 7.27 3.89
N THR A 176 -6.96 6.83 4.97
CA THR A 176 -6.38 6.87 6.32
C THR A 176 -6.05 5.45 6.75
N ALA A 177 -4.78 5.19 7.04
CA ALA A 177 -4.34 3.95 7.67
C ALA A 177 -4.37 4.14 9.20
N ILE A 178 -5.02 3.23 9.90
CA ILE A 178 -5.24 3.29 11.35
C ILE A 178 -4.60 2.07 11.99
N GLY A 179 -3.65 2.29 12.87
CA GLY A 179 -2.93 1.25 13.58
C GLY A 179 -3.63 0.90 14.89
N HIS A 180 -3.75 -0.39 15.20
CA HIS A 180 -4.37 -0.88 16.42
C HIS A 180 -3.46 -1.83 17.20
N ALA A 181 -3.50 -1.74 18.54
CA ALA A 181 -2.93 -2.73 19.42
C ALA A 181 -3.73 -4.05 19.40
N VAL A 182 -3.18 -5.11 20.01
CA VAL A 182 -3.89 -6.41 20.15
C VAL A 182 -5.21 -6.28 20.89
N SER A 183 -5.33 -5.31 21.80
CA SER A 183 -6.57 -4.98 22.53
C SER A 183 -7.66 -4.37 21.64
N GLY A 184 -7.31 -3.92 20.44
CA GLY A 184 -8.16 -3.17 19.52
C GLY A 184 -8.07 -1.65 19.67
N GLU A 185 -7.36 -1.15 20.69
CA GLU A 185 -7.11 0.28 20.87
C GLU A 185 -6.32 0.86 19.70
N GLU A 186 -6.74 2.01 19.19
CA GLU A 186 -5.97 2.74 18.20
C GLU A 186 -4.67 3.28 18.81
N VAL A 187 -3.53 3.00 18.17
CA VAL A 187 -2.20 3.46 18.59
C VAL A 187 -1.64 4.57 17.71
N GLY A 188 -2.30 4.85 16.59
CA GLY A 188 -1.94 5.93 15.68
C GLY A 188 -2.73 5.88 14.38
N ARG A 189 -2.62 6.96 13.59
CA ARG A 189 -3.19 7.05 12.24
C ARG A 189 -2.30 7.88 11.32
N SER A 190 -2.39 7.65 10.02
CA SER A 190 -1.72 8.43 8.98
C SER A 190 -2.68 8.57 7.79
N THR A 191 -2.75 9.74 7.17
CA THR A 191 -3.67 10.02 6.05
C THR A 191 -2.89 10.40 4.80
N PHE A 192 -3.27 9.82 3.68
CA PHE A 192 -2.70 10.04 2.36
C PHE A 192 -3.76 10.56 1.39
N TYR A 193 -3.39 11.51 0.53
CA TYR A 193 -4.27 12.06 -0.51
C TYR A 193 -4.03 11.34 -1.83
N LEU A 194 -4.99 10.52 -2.26
CA LEU A 194 -5.02 9.94 -3.60
C LEU A 194 -5.46 10.95 -4.66
N ALA A 195 -6.19 11.98 -4.24
CA ALA A 195 -6.43 13.19 -5.00
C ALA A 195 -6.56 14.41 -4.08
N ASP A 196 -6.06 15.55 -4.52
CA ASP A 196 -6.13 16.83 -3.80
C ASP A 196 -6.28 17.97 -4.82
N TYR A 197 -7.47 18.56 -4.85
CA TYR A 197 -7.85 19.71 -5.66
C TYR A 197 -8.12 20.95 -4.81
N ARG A 198 -7.75 20.93 -3.52
CA ARG A 198 -7.90 22.07 -2.62
C ARG A 198 -6.74 23.03 -2.74
N ASP A 199 -6.95 24.27 -2.30
CA ASP A 199 -5.89 25.28 -2.18
C ASP A 199 -5.11 25.51 -3.49
N GLY A 200 -5.79 25.44 -4.63
CA GLY A 200 -5.20 25.62 -5.96
C GLY A 200 -4.39 24.42 -6.47
N LYS A 201 -4.43 23.26 -5.80
CA LYS A 201 -3.89 22.00 -6.31
C LYS A 201 -4.83 21.39 -7.35
N SER A 202 -4.30 20.47 -8.15
CA SER A 202 -5.07 19.69 -9.12
C SER A 202 -4.38 18.34 -9.37
N SER A 203 -4.07 17.64 -8.29
CA SER A 203 -3.31 16.38 -8.34
C SER A 203 -4.23 15.19 -8.15
N VAL A 204 -4.06 14.19 -9.01
CA VAL A 204 -4.58 12.83 -8.81
C VAL A 204 -3.41 11.86 -8.97
N VAL A 205 -3.22 11.00 -7.98
CA VAL A 205 -2.06 10.10 -7.93
C VAL A 205 -2.20 9.02 -9.00
N ASN A 206 -1.23 8.96 -9.91
CA ASN A 206 -1.12 7.93 -10.96
C ASN A 206 0.23 7.21 -10.97
N THR A 207 1.03 7.42 -9.94
CA THR A 207 2.30 6.74 -9.70
C THR A 207 2.30 6.13 -8.31
N TRP A 208 3.18 5.16 -8.08
CA TRP A 208 3.41 4.64 -6.73
C TRP A 208 4.11 5.70 -5.86
N GLU A 209 3.45 6.10 -4.77
CA GLU A 209 3.96 7.08 -3.82
C GLU A 209 4.09 6.47 -2.42
N TRP A 210 5.06 6.93 -1.64
CA TRP A 210 5.31 6.39 -0.31
C TRP A 210 4.28 6.90 0.70
N PHE A 211 3.57 5.98 1.34
CA PHE A 211 2.66 6.25 2.45
C PHE A 211 3.35 5.90 3.77
N ASP A 212 3.76 6.94 4.49
CA ASP A 212 4.45 6.79 5.77
C ASP A 212 3.51 6.29 6.88
N TRP A 213 3.83 5.13 7.44
CA TRP A 213 3.12 4.51 8.57
C TRP A 213 3.94 4.52 9.85
N THR A 214 5.01 5.33 9.95
CA THR A 214 5.71 5.54 11.21
C THR A 214 4.80 5.96 12.38
N PRO A 215 3.70 6.72 12.18
CA PRO A 215 2.74 6.97 13.27
C PRO A 215 2.04 5.71 13.79
N LEU A 216 2.05 4.61 13.03
CA LEU A 216 1.39 3.34 13.33
C LEU A 216 2.38 2.25 13.77
N ALA A 217 3.66 2.58 13.96
CA ALA A 217 4.72 1.59 14.06
C ALA A 217 4.43 0.46 15.07
N ASN A 218 3.86 0.79 16.22
CA ASN A 218 3.55 -0.17 17.28
C ASN A 218 2.24 -0.96 17.10
N ALA A 219 1.56 -0.82 15.97
CA ALA A 219 0.32 -1.53 15.69
C ALA A 219 0.54 -3.03 15.49
N ALA A 220 -0.34 -3.83 16.06
CA ALA A 220 -0.47 -5.26 15.77
C ALA A 220 -1.19 -5.50 14.44
N TYR A 221 -2.11 -4.60 14.07
CA TYR A 221 -2.78 -4.64 12.76
C TYR A 221 -3.19 -3.24 12.30
N VAL A 222 -3.38 -3.08 11.00
CA VAL A 222 -3.84 -1.84 10.37
C VAL A 222 -5.23 -2.05 9.78
N THR A 223 -6.12 -1.08 9.99
CA THR A 223 -7.38 -0.93 9.25
C THR A 223 -7.33 0.34 8.41
N PHE A 224 -8.30 0.51 7.51
CA PHE A 224 -8.32 1.61 6.56
C PHE A 224 -9.68 2.29 6.54
N GLU A 225 -9.64 3.61 6.39
CA GLU A 225 -10.80 4.44 6.10
C GLU A 225 -10.54 5.22 4.81
N MET A 226 -11.61 5.55 4.08
CA MET A 226 -11.54 6.43 2.92
C MET A 226 -12.58 7.52 3.00
N ALA A 227 -12.22 8.69 2.49
CA ALA A 227 -13.10 9.85 2.43
C ALA A 227 -12.94 10.57 1.10
N SER A 228 -14.04 11.12 0.60
CA SER A 228 -14.11 11.89 -0.63
C SER A 228 -15.07 13.07 -0.43
N THR A 229 -14.98 14.07 -1.30
CA THR A 229 -15.99 15.13 -1.45
C THR A 229 -17.15 14.73 -2.36
N ASP A 230 -17.07 13.60 -3.05
CA ASP A 230 -18.16 13.04 -3.84
C ASP A 230 -18.90 11.97 -3.03
N ASN A 231 -19.97 12.43 -2.37
CA ASN A 231 -20.82 11.61 -1.50
C ASN A 231 -22.30 11.77 -1.90
N TYR A 232 -23.04 10.68 -1.81
CA TYR A 232 -24.49 10.70 -1.69
C TYR A 232 -24.88 11.09 -0.27
N VAL A 233 -25.72 12.12 -0.14
CA VAL A 233 -26.25 12.56 1.15
C VAL A 233 -27.77 12.56 1.07
N ASP A 234 -28.39 11.81 1.99
CA ASP A 234 -29.82 11.87 2.26
C ASP A 234 -30.00 12.42 3.68
N GLU A 235 -30.29 13.71 3.77
CA GLU A 235 -30.42 14.41 5.05
C GLU A 235 -31.61 13.91 5.87
N ASP A 236 -32.70 13.51 5.20
CA ASP A 236 -33.91 13.01 5.86
C ASP A 236 -33.69 11.62 6.46
N ALA A 237 -32.89 10.77 5.78
CA ALA A 237 -32.52 9.44 6.26
C ALA A 237 -31.28 9.43 7.16
N GLY A 238 -30.53 10.54 7.25
CA GLY A 238 -29.26 10.62 7.96
C GLY A 238 -28.15 9.77 7.33
N ILE A 239 -28.21 9.57 6.01
CA ILE A 239 -27.25 8.73 5.26
C ILE A 239 -26.22 9.64 4.59
N CYS A 240 -24.94 9.29 4.73
CA CYS A 240 -23.85 9.88 3.97
C CYS A 240 -22.93 8.75 3.50
N GLU A 241 -22.93 8.49 2.20
CA GLU A 241 -22.16 7.42 1.58
C GLU A 241 -21.28 7.96 0.46
N MET A 242 -20.04 7.50 0.40
CA MET A 242 -19.10 7.90 -0.63
C MET A 242 -19.48 7.29 -1.98
N ASN A 243 -19.69 8.14 -3.00
CA ASN A 243 -19.90 7.69 -4.39
C ASN A 243 -18.58 7.29 -5.04
N THR A 244 -17.50 8.02 -4.74
CA THR A 244 -16.17 7.67 -5.23
C THR A 244 -15.84 6.23 -4.85
N PRO A 245 -15.32 5.40 -5.77
CA PRO A 245 -15.01 4.02 -5.46
C PRO A 245 -14.09 3.86 -4.26
N LYS A 246 -14.47 3.06 -3.26
CA LYS A 246 -13.64 2.79 -2.06
C LYS A 246 -12.49 1.82 -2.33
N TYR A 247 -11.72 2.08 -3.40
CA TYR A 247 -10.69 1.19 -3.94
C TYR A 247 -9.34 1.92 -4.06
N PHE A 248 -8.27 1.24 -3.66
CA PHE A 248 -6.89 1.71 -3.84
C PHE A 248 -5.93 0.52 -3.96
N CYS A 249 -4.69 0.77 -4.34
CA CYS A 249 -3.66 -0.26 -4.42
C CYS A 249 -2.54 0.00 -3.42
N LEU A 250 -1.97 -1.07 -2.88
CA LEU A 250 -0.78 -1.07 -2.04
C LEU A 250 0.28 -1.99 -2.65
N ASP A 251 1.55 -1.62 -2.47
CA ASP A 251 2.68 -2.50 -2.76
C ASP A 251 3.87 -2.17 -1.84
N GLY A 252 4.83 -3.08 -1.74
CA GLY A 252 6.05 -2.88 -0.97
C GLY A 252 5.79 -2.52 0.49
N ILE A 253 4.76 -3.12 1.12
CA ILE A 253 4.50 -2.97 2.56
C ILE A 253 5.79 -3.35 3.28
N THR A 254 6.35 -2.40 4.00
CA THR A 254 7.66 -2.53 4.64
C THR A 254 7.49 -2.56 6.14
N LEU A 255 8.07 -3.59 6.74
CA LEU A 255 8.24 -3.69 8.18
C LEU A 255 9.70 -3.42 8.52
N VAL A 256 9.96 -2.84 9.69
CA VAL A 256 11.30 -2.56 10.20
C VAL A 256 11.47 -3.16 11.58
N GLU A 257 12.67 -3.64 11.90
CA GLU A 257 12.99 -4.23 13.21
C GLU A 257 12.75 -3.22 14.35
N LYS A 258 12.27 -3.73 15.49
CA LYS A 258 11.98 -2.92 16.68
C LYS A 258 13.23 -2.44 17.41
#